data_AF-A0A2M9ECK0-F1
#
_entry.id   AF-A0A2M9ECK0-F1
#
_cell.length_a   1.000
_cell.length_b   1.000
_cell.length_c   1.000
_cell.angle_alpha   90.00
_cell.angle_beta   90.00
_cell.angle_gamma   90.00
#
_symmetry.space_group_name_H-M   'P 1'
#
loop_
_entity.id
_entity.type
_entity.pdbx_description
1 polymer ?
#
loop_
_entity_poly.entity_id
_entity_poly.type
_entity_poly.pdbx_seq_one_letter_code
_entity_poly.pdbx_strand_id
1 'polypeptide(L)'
;MRHLLLAPFMTWAGRLKYPTLFKLVAGLFVFTLLVPDGLPFVDEILLGLATLLLAKWKTRNQQPASAAGTPDKRAPIEGHATRR
;
A
#
# COMPACT_ATOMS: atom_id res chain seq x y z
N MET A 1 12.13 9.99 -26.15
CA MET A 1 11.19 10.61 -25.19
C MET A 1 9.86 9.86 -25.19
N ARG A 2 9.83 8.57 -24.83
CA ARG A 2 8.72 7.66 -25.20
C ARG A 2 7.91 7.09 -24.03
N HIS A 3 8.11 7.54 -22.78
CA HIS A 3 7.55 6.82 -21.61
C HIS A 3 7.50 7.68 -20.33
N LEU A 4 6.89 8.87 -20.39
CA LEU A 4 6.65 9.68 -19.18
C LEU A 4 5.23 9.59 -18.62
N LEU A 5 4.30 8.88 -19.30
CA LEU A 5 2.89 8.83 -18.89
C LEU A 5 2.54 7.65 -17.95
N LEU A 6 3.30 6.55 -17.98
CA LEU A 6 3.06 5.41 -17.08
C LEU A 6 3.42 5.75 -15.63
N ALA A 7 4.55 6.44 -15.42
CA ALA A 7 5.03 6.81 -14.08
C ALA A 7 4.02 7.65 -13.26
N PRO A 8 3.41 8.73 -13.79
CA PRO A 8 2.38 9.47 -13.07
C PRO A 8 1.11 8.64 -12.86
N PHE A 9 0.78 7.74 -13.79
CA PHE A 9 -0.35 6.83 -13.63
C PHE A 9 -0.15 5.84 -12.47
N MET A 10 1.02 5.18 -12.39
CA MET A 10 1.34 4.26 -11.29
C MET A 10 1.37 4.96 -9.92
N THR A 11 1.91 6.19 -9.85
CA THR A 11 1.92 6.96 -8.59
C THR A 11 0.52 7.33 -8.14
N TRP A 12 -0.38 7.71 -9.06
CA TRP A 12 -1.78 7.92 -8.77
C TRP A 12 -2.48 6.62 -8.32
N ALA A 13 -2.30 5.52 -9.04
CA ALA A 13 -2.90 4.22 -8.72
C ALA A 13 -2.49 3.72 -7.33
N GLY A 14 -1.24 3.95 -6.92
CA GLY A 14 -0.73 3.63 -5.59
C GLY A 14 -1.45 4.35 -4.45
N ARG A 15 -2.10 5.49 -4.70
CA ARG A 15 -2.86 6.25 -3.68
C ARG A 15 -4.29 5.74 -3.48
N LEU A 16 -4.81 4.88 -4.36
CA LEU A 16 -6.19 4.38 -4.25
C LEU A 16 -6.36 3.44 -3.03
N LYS A 17 -7.58 3.42 -2.46
CA LYS A 17 -7.97 2.50 -1.39
C LYS A 17 -8.11 1.07 -1.93
N TYR A 18 -7.93 0.09 -1.04
CA TYR A 18 -7.89 -1.34 -1.36
C TYR A 18 -9.05 -1.87 -2.24
N PRO A 19 -10.33 -1.49 -2.05
CA PRO A 19 -11.39 -2.00 -2.92
C PRO A 19 -11.33 -1.40 -4.34
N THR A 20 -10.86 -0.16 -4.49
CA THR A 20 -10.81 0.51 -5.80
C THR A 20 -9.66 -0.04 -6.64
N LEU A 21 -8.49 -0.26 -6.03
CA LEU A 21 -7.35 -0.83 -6.74
C LEU A 21 -7.64 -2.25 -7.24
N PHE A 22 -8.31 -3.07 -6.42
CA PHE A 22 -8.76 -4.39 -6.83
C PHE A 22 -9.69 -4.36 -8.04
N LYS A 23 -10.67 -3.44 -8.05
CA LYS A 23 -11.59 -3.27 -9.19
C LYS A 23 -10.87 -2.87 -10.48
N LEU A 24 -9.85 -2.03 -10.39
CA LEU A 24 -9.04 -1.66 -11.56
C LEU A 24 -8.29 -2.87 -12.13
N VAL A 25 -7.62 -3.65 -11.28
CA VAL A 25 -6.94 -4.88 -11.70
C VAL A 25 -7.93 -5.85 -12.34
N ALA A 26 -9.06 -6.13 -11.67
CA ALA A 26 -10.05 -7.07 -12.16
C ALA A 26 -10.72 -6.60 -13.47
N GLY A 27 -11.07 -5.32 -13.58
CA GLY A 27 -11.65 -4.75 -14.79
C GLY A 27 -10.68 -4.80 -15.97
N LEU A 28 -9.41 -4.47 -15.74
CA LEU A 28 -8.38 -4.52 -16.78
C LEU A 28 -8.08 -5.97 -17.20
N PHE A 29 -8.08 -6.91 -16.26
CA PHE A 29 -7.94 -8.33 -16.55
C PHE A 29 -9.10 -8.85 -17.41
N VAL A 30 -10.35 -8.55 -17.07
CA VAL A 30 -11.50 -8.95 -17.91
C VAL A 30 -11.44 -8.29 -19.28
N PHE A 31 -11.04 -7.02 -19.35
CA PHE A 31 -10.86 -6.31 -20.61
C PHE A 31 -9.83 -7.00 -21.52
N THR A 32 -8.69 -7.44 -20.98
CA THR A 32 -7.66 -8.15 -21.74
C THR A 32 -8.11 -9.52 -22.25
N LEU A 33 -9.06 -10.16 -21.56
CA LEU A 33 -9.64 -11.43 -22.02
C LEU A 33 -10.69 -11.25 -23.12
N LEU A 34 -11.40 -10.12 -23.12
CA LEU A 34 -12.48 -9.85 -24.07
C LEU A 34 -12.00 -9.17 -25.35
N VAL A 35 -10.90 -8.42 -25.30
CA VAL A 35 -10.33 -7.72 -26.44
C VAL A 35 -9.13 -8.53 -26.96
N PRO A 36 -9.20 -9.10 -28.18
CA PRO A 36 -8.07 -9.80 -28.78
C PRO A 36 -6.87 -8.83 -28.91
N ASP A 37 -5.69 -9.28 -28.51
CA ASP A 37 -4.51 -8.43 -28.31
C ASP A 37 -4.16 -7.50 -29.49
N GLY A 38 -4.04 -6.21 -29.18
CA GLY A 38 -3.61 -5.17 -30.11
C GLY A 38 -3.12 -3.87 -29.46
N LEU A 39 -3.14 -3.79 -28.13
CA LEU A 39 -2.75 -2.60 -27.38
C LEU A 39 -1.40 -2.85 -26.68
N PRO A 40 -0.32 -2.15 -27.07
CA PRO A 40 0.95 -2.25 -26.34
C PRO A 40 0.78 -1.69 -24.92
N PHE A 41 1.50 -2.24 -23.95
CA PHE A 41 1.58 -1.79 -22.54
C PHE A 41 0.45 -2.20 -21.59
N VAL A 42 -0.60 -2.89 -22.07
CA VAL A 42 -1.72 -3.33 -21.21
C VAL A 42 -1.24 -4.31 -20.15
N ASP A 43 -0.43 -5.29 -20.54
CA ASP A 43 0.10 -6.31 -19.65
C ASP A 43 1.01 -5.70 -18.57
N GLU A 44 1.82 -4.69 -18.90
CA GLU A 44 2.68 -3.98 -17.97
C GLU A 44 1.89 -3.15 -16.95
N ILE A 45 0.80 -2.51 -17.39
CA ILE A 45 -0.12 -1.81 -16.49
C ILE A 45 -0.81 -2.80 -15.56
N LEU A 46 -1.30 -3.92 -16.10
CA LEU A 46 -1.96 -4.97 -15.34
C LEU A 46 -1.01 -5.55 -14.27
N LEU A 47 0.24 -5.85 -14.64
CA LEU A 47 1.29 -6.32 -13.73
C LEU A 47 1.62 -5.27 -12.66
N GLY A 48 1.76 -4.00 -13.05
CA GLY A 48 2.02 -2.89 -12.13
C GLY A 48 0.90 -2.70 -11.10
N LEU A 49 -0.36 -2.73 -11.54
CA LEU A 49 -1.53 -2.65 -10.66
C LEU A 49 -1.65 -3.86 -9.74
N ALA A 50 -1.36 -5.07 -10.25
CA ALA A 50 -1.35 -6.30 -9.45
C ALA A 50 -0.28 -6.26 -8.35
N THR A 51 0.92 -5.75 -8.68
CA THR A 51 2.01 -5.56 -7.70
C THR A 51 1.62 -4.58 -6.60
N LEU A 52 0.99 -3.44 -6.95
CA LEU A 52 0.47 -2.48 -5.98
C LEU A 52 -0.62 -3.09 -5.07
N LEU A 53 -1.50 -3.91 -5.64
CA LEU A 53 -2.53 -4.63 -4.90
C LEU A 53 -1.91 -5.59 -3.87
N LEU A 54 -0.90 -6.35 -4.29
CA LEU A 54 -0.16 -7.27 -3.42
C LEU A 54 0.57 -6.52 -2.31
N ALA A 55 1.23 -5.41 -2.63
CA ALA A 55 1.92 -4.57 -1.66
C ALA A 55 0.98 -4.05 -0.56
N LYS A 56 -0.26 -3.65 -0.92
CA LYS A 56 -1.25 -3.19 0.06
C LYS A 56 -1.87 -4.32 0.89
N TRP A 57 -1.81 -5.57 0.45
CA TRP A 57 -2.39 -6.71 1.20
C TRP A 57 -1.69 -6.89 2.55
N LYS A 58 -0.38 -6.67 2.59
CA LYS A 58 0.44 -6.89 3.79
C LYS A 58 0.25 -5.80 4.87
N THR A 59 -0.13 -4.57 4.51
CA THR A 59 -0.17 -3.44 5.45
C THR A 59 -1.33 -3.50 6.44
N ARG A 60 -2.41 -4.23 6.16
CA ARG A 60 -3.55 -4.34 7.08
C ARG A 60 -3.21 -5.00 8.42
N ASN A 61 -2.14 -5.80 8.49
CA ASN A 61 -1.70 -6.45 9.72
C ASN A 61 -0.63 -5.67 10.50
N GLN A 62 -0.30 -4.46 10.04
CA GLN A 62 0.66 -3.56 10.66
C GLN A 62 -0.08 -2.28 11.09
N GLN A 63 -1.12 -2.44 11.91
CA GLN A 63 -1.56 -1.33 12.75
C GLN A 63 -0.44 -1.14 13.78
N PRO A 64 0.32 -0.04 13.80
CA PRO A 64 1.23 0.19 14.91
C PRO A 64 0.37 0.38 16.14
N ALA A 65 0.40 -0.60 17.05
CA ALA A 65 -0.19 -0.54 18.38
C ALA A 65 0.50 0.48 19.30
N SER A 66 1.15 1.51 18.74
CA SER A 66 2.05 2.41 19.48
C SER A 66 1.97 3.84 18.93
N ALA A 67 0.88 4.54 19.26
CA ALA A 67 0.88 6.00 19.35
C ALA A 67 -0.17 6.53 20.36
N ALA A 68 -0.59 5.71 21.33
CA ALA A 68 -1.20 6.18 22.57
C ALA A 68 -0.14 6.09 23.68
N GLY A 69 0.92 6.87 23.51
CA GLY A 69 1.98 7.07 24.48
C GLY A 69 2.12 8.57 24.75
N THR A 70 1.05 9.20 25.22
CA THR A 70 1.16 10.51 25.85
C THR A 70 1.99 10.34 27.12
N PRO A 71 3.06 11.11 27.33
CA PRO A 71 3.92 10.97 28.50
C PRO A 71 3.14 11.50 29.71
N ASP A 72 2.72 10.60 30.61
CA ASP A 72 2.23 11.05 31.92
C ASP A 72 3.43 11.54 32.75
N LYS A 73 3.41 12.83 33.06
CA LYS A 73 4.36 13.55 33.91
C LYS A 73 4.15 13.17 35.38
N ARG A 74 4.28 11.89 35.70
CA ARG A 74 4.36 11.38 37.08
C ARG A 74 5.48 10.36 37.19
N ALA A 75 6.73 10.83 37.15
CA ALA A 75 7.67 10.33 38.14
C ALA A 75 7.13 10.80 39.51
N PRO A 76 7.14 10.03 40.62
CA PRO A 76 8.30 9.24 41.09
C PRO A 76 7.98 7.95 41.90
N ILE A 77 8.90 6.98 41.92
CA ILE A 77 9.25 6.26 43.16
C ILE A 77 10.69 5.77 43.03
N GLU A 78 11.61 6.56 43.56
CA GLU A 78 13.00 6.18 43.78
C GLU A 78 13.03 5.08 44.83
N GLY A 79 13.38 3.86 44.42
CA GLY A 79 13.65 2.76 45.33
C GLY A 79 15.03 2.91 45.95
N HIS A 80 15.12 3.53 47.13
CA HIS A 80 16.30 3.44 47.97
C HIS A 80 16.42 2.03 48.56
N ALA A 81 17.05 1.12 47.82
CA ALA A 81 17.52 -0.14 48.38
C ALA A 81 18.81 0.10 49.17
N THR A 82 18.69 0.60 50.39
CA THR A 82 19.77 0.51 51.39
C THR A 82 19.92 -0.95 51.78
N ARG A 83 20.94 -1.63 51.24
CA ARG A 83 21.42 -2.89 51.76
C ARG A 83 22.62 -2.58 52.65
N ARG A 84 22.40 -2.69 53.96
CA ARG A 84 23.45 -2.75 54.98
C ARG A 84 24.38 -3.93 54.75
#